data_AF-A0A7X2HMX5-F1
#
_entry.id   AF-A0A7X2HMX5-F1
#
_cell.length_a   1.000
_cell.length_b   1.000
_cell.length_c   1.000
_cell.angle_alpha   90.00
_cell.angle_beta   90.00
_cell.angle_gamma   90.00
#
_symmetry.space_group_name_H-M   'P 1'
#
loop_
_entity.id
_entity.type
_entity.pdbx_description
1 polymer ?
#
loop_
_entity_poly.entity_id
_entity_poly.type
_entity_poly.pdbx_seq_one_letter_code
_entity_poly.pdbx_strand_id
1 'polypeptide(L)'
;MLTHDELIFCIQQEYPGAIHGKDFWVGHVVDKETGVQIENARVYEWHLPDVQPTDEALQALVRKHGKAAKTFLAEREARDERERRLKVADTLVYKAMDAGDMESMRLAGQYRQALRDVTSQPSFPFDFTWPAMPTIKDATDPV
;
A
#
# COMPACT_ATOMS: atom_id res chain seq x y z
N MET A 1 11.38 13.87 -1.38
CA MET A 1 10.09 14.26 -1.99
C MET A 1 9.00 13.95 -0.98
N LEU A 2 8.13 14.90 -0.67
CA LEU A 2 6.94 14.69 0.15
C LEU A 2 5.78 14.27 -0.78
N THR A 3 5.19 13.11 -0.55
CA THR A 3 4.11 12.60 -1.42
C THR A 3 2.75 13.20 -1.06
N HIS A 4 1.78 13.06 -1.98
CA HIS A 4 0.38 13.46 -1.76
C HIS A 4 -0.19 12.83 -0.48
N ASP A 5 -0.08 11.51 -0.37
CA ASP A 5 -0.64 10.75 0.76
C ASP A 5 0.07 11.04 2.08
N GLU A 6 1.39 11.28 2.05
CA GLU A 6 2.15 11.64 3.25
C GLU A 6 1.65 12.95 3.84
N LEU A 7 1.41 13.97 3.00
CA LEU A 7 0.92 15.27 3.46
C LEU A 7 -0.53 15.18 3.96
N ILE A 8 -1.39 14.42 3.27
CA ILE A 8 -2.77 14.16 3.74
C ILE A 8 -2.76 13.55 5.13
N PHE A 9 -1.97 12.50 5.33
CA PHE A 9 -1.85 11.86 6.64
C PHE A 9 -1.43 12.87 7.71
N CYS A 10 -0.40 13.67 7.44
CA CYS A 10 0.11 14.66 8.41
C CYS A 10 -0.95 15.70 8.77
N ILE A 11 -1.72 16.20 7.79
CA ILE A 11 -2.83 17.14 8.04
C ILE A 11 -3.92 16.46 8.89
N GLN A 12 -4.29 15.22 8.57
CA GLN A 12 -5.33 14.49 9.31
C GLN A 12 -4.92 14.13 10.75
N GLN A 13 -3.62 14.05 11.06
CA GLN A 13 -3.19 13.91 12.46
C GLN A 13 -3.43 15.18 13.27
N GLU A 14 -3.31 16.36 12.67
CA GLU A 14 -3.53 17.64 13.35
C GLU A 14 -5.02 18.04 13.33
N TYR A 15 -5.75 17.63 12.29
CA TYR A 15 -7.19 17.89 12.11
C TYR A 15 -7.96 16.56 11.96
N PRO A 16 -8.22 15.80 13.05
CA PRO A 16 -8.76 14.43 12.99
C PRO A 16 -10.14 14.25 12.36
N GLY A 17 -10.89 15.35 12.16
CA GLY A 17 -12.19 15.34 11.48
C GLY A 17 -12.15 15.79 10.02
N ALA A 18 -10.99 16.24 9.53
CA ALA A 18 -10.86 16.79 8.19
C ALA A 18 -10.82 15.70 7.11
N ILE A 19 -11.65 15.88 6.08
CA ILE A 19 -11.78 14.94 4.97
C ILE A 19 -11.07 15.54 3.74
N HIS A 20 -9.99 14.89 3.31
CA HIS A 20 -9.36 15.21 2.02
C HIS A 20 -10.36 15.02 0.86
N GLY A 21 -10.38 15.95 -0.08
CA GLY A 21 -11.35 15.96 -1.19
C GLY A 21 -12.71 16.56 -0.84
N LYS A 22 -12.86 17.13 0.36
CA LYS A 22 -14.05 17.88 0.79
C LYS A 22 -13.68 19.14 1.57
N ASP A 23 -12.86 18.97 2.60
CA ASP A 23 -12.48 20.06 3.51
C ASP A 23 -11.11 20.65 3.14
N PHE A 24 -10.26 19.88 2.46
CA PHE A 24 -9.00 20.34 1.88
C PHE A 24 -8.56 19.45 0.70
N TRP A 25 -7.74 19.99 -0.20
CA TRP A 25 -7.16 19.26 -1.33
C TRP A 25 -5.65 19.37 -1.32
N VAL A 26 -4.99 18.22 -1.37
CA VAL A 26 -3.55 18.12 -1.56
C VAL A 26 -3.27 17.74 -3.00
N GLY A 27 -2.18 18.23 -3.56
CA GLY A 27 -1.71 17.80 -4.87
C GLY A 27 -0.22 18.00 -5.01
N HIS A 28 0.34 17.48 -6.10
CA HIS A 28 1.73 17.73 -6.50
C HIS A 28 1.79 17.86 -8.02
N VAL A 29 2.87 18.44 -8.52
CA VAL A 29 3.13 18.48 -9.96
C VAL A 29 3.75 17.14 -10.37
N VAL A 30 3.25 16.59 -11.47
CA VAL A 30 3.82 15.42 -12.13
C VAL A 30 4.41 15.81 -13.47
N ASP A 31 5.46 15.10 -13.86
CA ASP A 31 5.97 15.14 -15.22
C ASP A 31 4.91 14.56 -16.19
N LYS A 32 4.67 15.24 -17.31
CA LYS A 32 3.56 14.91 -18.22
C LYS A 32 3.82 13.65 -19.05
N GLU A 33 5.09 13.28 -19.25
CA GLU A 33 5.46 12.13 -20.09
C GLU A 33 5.56 10.86 -19.26
N THR A 34 6.17 10.96 -18.08
CA THR A 34 6.48 9.83 -17.20
C THR A 34 5.44 9.61 -16.10
N GLY A 35 4.64 10.63 -15.78
CA GLY A 35 3.69 10.60 -14.66
C GLY A 35 4.35 10.64 -13.28
N VAL A 36 5.68 10.83 -13.21
CA VAL A 36 6.43 10.85 -11.95
C VAL A 36 6.25 12.19 -11.25
N GLN A 37 6.10 12.18 -9.93
CA GLN A 37 6.07 13.38 -9.11
C GLN A 37 7.40 14.16 -9.19
N ILE A 38 7.32 15.46 -9.52
CA ILE A 38 8.50 16.33 -9.69
C ILE A 38 8.62 17.45 -8.65
N GLU A 39 7.56 17.72 -7.89
CA GLU A 39 7.56 18.71 -6.80
C GLU A 39 6.97 18.12 -5.52
N ASN A 40 7.30 18.68 -4.36
CA ASN A 40 6.67 18.28 -3.10
C ASN A 40 5.15 18.52 -3.16
N ALA A 41 4.39 17.67 -2.46
CA ALA A 41 2.97 17.89 -2.27
C ALA A 41 2.70 19.20 -1.51
N ARG A 42 1.61 19.87 -1.87
CA ARG A 42 1.11 21.11 -1.25
C ARG A 42 -0.41 21.10 -1.15
N VAL A 43 -0.94 21.97 -0.30
CA VAL A 43 -2.39 22.23 -0.23
C VAL A 43 -2.77 23.17 -1.37
N TYR A 44 -3.78 22.80 -2.16
CA TYR A 44 -4.35 23.61 -3.23
C TYR A 44 -5.62 24.36 -2.81
N GLU A 45 -6.45 23.71 -2.00
CA GLU A 45 -7.71 24.26 -1.50
C GLU A 45 -7.87 23.94 -0.01
N TRP A 46 -8.45 24.88 0.72
CA TRP A 46 -8.68 24.78 2.17
C TRP A 46 -10.05 25.38 2.51
N HIS A 47 -10.96 24.55 2.99
CA HIS A 47 -12.36 24.90 3.27
C HIS A 47 -12.75 24.69 4.74
N LEU A 48 -11.80 24.36 5.61
CA LEU A 48 -12.03 24.33 7.05
C LEU A 48 -12.23 25.77 7.60
N PRO A 49 -12.99 25.92 8.70
CA PRO A 49 -13.16 27.22 9.34
C PRO A 49 -11.85 27.77 9.93
N ASP A 50 -10.92 26.89 10.28
CA ASP A 50 -9.57 27.25 10.69
C ASP A 50 -8.78 27.90 9.55
N VAL A 51 -7.86 28.80 9.88
CA VAL A 51 -6.96 29.40 8.89
C VAL A 51 -6.08 28.32 8.27
N GLN A 52 -5.91 28.37 6.94
CA GLN A 52 -5.00 27.46 6.24
C GLN A 52 -3.59 27.55 6.84
N PRO A 53 -2.98 26.41 7.21
CA PRO A 53 -1.61 26.40 7.70
C PRO A 53 -0.63 27.01 6.68
N THR A 54 0.34 27.78 7.15
CA THR A 54 1.44 28.27 6.29
C THR A 54 2.33 27.12 5.86
N ASP A 55 3.17 27.34 4.85
CA ASP A 55 4.15 26.34 4.41
C ASP A 55 5.08 25.91 5.53
N GLU A 56 5.51 26.82 6.41
CA GLU A 56 6.33 26.50 7.58
C GLU A 56 5.58 25.61 8.58
N ALA A 57 4.29 25.88 8.79
CA ALA A 57 3.43 25.07 9.65
C ALA A 57 3.22 23.66 9.05
N LEU A 58 2.96 23.56 7.74
CA LEU A 58 2.88 22.28 7.03
C LEU A 58 4.19 21.49 7.13
N GLN A 59 5.33 22.14 6.94
CA GLN A 59 6.64 21.50 7.13
C GLN A 59 6.85 21.04 8.59
N ALA A 60 6.34 21.78 9.58
CA ALA A 60 6.38 21.36 10.97
C ALA A 60 5.53 20.10 11.21
N LEU A 61 4.34 20.01 10.61
CA LEU A 61 3.52 18.81 10.64
C LEU A 61 4.25 17.62 10.00
N VAL A 62 4.90 17.83 8.85
CA VAL A 62 5.69 16.79 8.18
C VAL A 62 6.87 16.33 9.05
N ARG A 63 7.55 17.25 9.74
CA ARG A 63 8.61 16.87 10.71
C ARG A 63 8.05 16.07 11.88
N LYS A 64 6.87 16.45 12.39
CA LYS A 64 6.20 15.81 13.54
C LYS A 64 5.64 14.42 13.20
N HIS A 65 4.98 14.28 12.05
CA HIS A 65 4.19 13.11 11.68
C HIS A 65 4.74 12.32 10.50
N GLY A 66 5.73 12.83 9.75
CA GLY A 66 6.18 12.22 8.49
C GLY A 66 6.73 10.80 8.64
N LYS A 67 7.37 10.47 9.78
CA LYS A 67 7.77 9.08 10.04
C LYS A 67 6.56 8.16 10.18
N ALA A 68 5.53 8.60 10.92
CA ALA A 68 4.30 7.83 11.07
C ALA A 68 3.53 7.72 9.73
N ALA A 69 3.52 8.79 8.93
CA ALA A 69 2.95 8.80 7.59
C ALA A 69 3.60 7.73 6.70
N LYS A 70 4.94 7.68 6.66
CA LYS A 70 5.69 6.68 5.89
C LYS A 70 5.37 5.25 6.34
N THR A 71 5.35 5.01 7.65
CA THR A 71 4.99 3.68 8.18
C THR A 71 3.57 3.32 7.78
N PHE A 72 2.60 4.20 8.00
CA PHE A 72 1.20 3.95 7.67
C PHE A 72 1.00 3.62 6.19
N LEU A 73 1.65 4.36 5.28
CA LEU A 73 1.54 4.14 3.84
C LEU A 73 2.21 2.85 3.41
N ALA A 74 3.41 2.55 3.92
CA ALA A 74 4.08 1.28 3.65
C ALA A 74 3.26 0.08 4.16
N GLU A 75 2.63 0.19 5.34
CA GLU A 75 1.73 -0.86 5.84
C GLU A 75 0.51 -1.05 4.93
N ARG A 76 -0.10 0.05 4.48
CA ARG A 76 -1.27 0.02 3.59
C ARG A 76 -0.89 -0.64 2.25
N GLU A 77 0.19 -0.18 1.62
CA GLU A 77 0.68 -0.72 0.34
C GLU A 77 1.03 -2.21 0.45
N ALA A 78 1.73 -2.61 1.51
CA ALA A 78 2.04 -4.01 1.76
C ALA A 78 0.77 -4.85 1.96
N ARG A 79 -0.26 -4.33 2.65
CA ARG A 79 -1.53 -5.03 2.81
C ARG A 79 -2.28 -5.16 1.49
N ASP A 80 -2.27 -4.14 0.63
CA ASP A 80 -2.90 -4.19 -0.68
C ASP A 80 -2.21 -5.20 -1.61
N GLU A 81 -0.88 -5.24 -1.61
CA GLU A 81 -0.10 -6.26 -2.30
C GLU A 81 -0.40 -7.67 -1.77
N ARG A 82 -0.53 -7.83 -0.44
CA ARG A 82 -0.93 -9.11 0.19
C ARG A 82 -2.27 -9.58 -0.34
N GLU A 83 -3.27 -8.71 -0.39
CA GLU A 83 -4.60 -9.05 -0.92
C GLU A 83 -4.54 -9.42 -2.41
N ARG A 84 -3.74 -8.72 -3.22
CA ARG A 84 -3.53 -9.10 -4.62
C ARG A 84 -2.91 -10.50 -4.73
N ARG A 85 -1.90 -10.82 -3.92
CA ARG A 85 -1.26 -12.14 -3.92
C ARG A 85 -2.17 -13.24 -3.40
N LEU A 86 -3.02 -12.95 -2.41
CA LEU A 86 -3.99 -13.91 -1.88
C LEU A 86 -4.99 -14.33 -2.95
N LYS A 87 -5.49 -13.40 -3.78
CA LYS A 87 -6.36 -13.72 -4.92
C LYS A 87 -5.69 -14.66 -5.93
N VAL A 88 -4.39 -14.45 -6.19
CA VAL A 88 -3.61 -15.36 -7.04
C VAL A 88 -3.48 -16.73 -6.38
N ALA A 89 -3.16 -16.79 -5.08
CA ALA A 89 -3.07 -18.05 -4.34
C ALA A 89 -4.39 -18.84 -4.35
N ASP A 90 -5.53 -18.16 -4.18
CA ASP A 90 -6.84 -18.81 -4.29
C ASP A 90 -7.08 -19.39 -5.69
N THR A 91 -6.68 -18.66 -6.74
CA THR A 91 -6.74 -19.18 -8.13
C THR A 91 -5.90 -20.45 -8.31
N LEU A 92 -4.71 -20.51 -7.71
CA LEU A 92 -3.84 -21.69 -7.75
C LEU A 92 -4.48 -22.90 -7.05
N VAL A 93 -5.12 -22.67 -5.89
CA VAL A 93 -5.87 -23.72 -5.17
C VAL A 93 -6.99 -24.29 -6.05
N TYR A 94 -7.78 -23.44 -6.69
CA TYR A 94 -8.87 -23.89 -7.56
C TYR A 94 -8.36 -24.68 -8.77
N LYS A 95 -7.31 -24.20 -9.45
CA LYS A 95 -6.70 -24.93 -10.56
C LYS A 95 -6.22 -26.32 -10.16
N ALA A 96 -5.55 -26.43 -9.01
CA ALA A 96 -5.07 -27.71 -8.49
C ALA A 96 -6.23 -28.65 -8.11
N MET A 97 -7.30 -28.09 -7.53
CA MET A 97 -8.53 -28.84 -7.22
C MET A 97 -9.19 -29.42 -8.47
N ASP A 98 -9.36 -28.61 -9.51
CA ASP A 98 -9.96 -29.04 -10.78
C ASP A 98 -9.12 -30.12 -11.48
N ALA A 99 -7.79 -30.06 -11.33
CA ALA A 99 -6.85 -31.06 -11.84
C ALA A 99 -6.75 -32.32 -10.95
N GLY A 100 -7.34 -32.33 -9.76
CA GLY A 100 -7.15 -33.40 -8.77
C GLY A 100 -5.72 -33.51 -8.23
N ASP A 101 -4.89 -32.46 -8.40
CA ASP A 101 -3.50 -32.42 -7.95
C ASP A 101 -3.44 -31.98 -6.48
N MET A 102 -3.48 -32.99 -5.60
CA MET A 102 -3.45 -32.79 -4.15
C MET A 102 -2.16 -32.13 -3.65
N GLU A 103 -1.02 -32.34 -4.33
CA GLU A 103 0.25 -31.75 -3.91
C GLU A 103 0.30 -30.26 -4.25
N SER A 104 -0.12 -29.90 -5.47
CA SER A 104 -0.24 -28.49 -5.87
C SER A 104 -1.27 -27.75 -5.01
N MET A 105 -2.37 -28.40 -4.63
CA MET A 105 -3.34 -27.83 -3.69
C MET A 105 -2.71 -27.56 -2.32
N ARG A 106 -1.92 -28.50 -1.78
CA ARG A 106 -1.21 -28.36 -0.51
C ARG A 106 -0.21 -27.21 -0.56
N LEU A 107 0.60 -27.12 -1.62
CA LEU A 107 1.59 -26.06 -1.81
C LEU A 107 0.94 -24.67 -1.93
N ALA A 108 -0.14 -24.56 -2.72
CA ALA A 108 -0.90 -23.32 -2.84
C ALA A 108 -1.52 -22.89 -1.50
N GLY A 109 -2.04 -23.84 -0.72
CA GLY A 109 -2.56 -23.59 0.63
C GLY A 109 -1.49 -23.07 1.60
N GLN A 110 -0.28 -23.65 1.56
CA GLN A 110 0.86 -23.17 2.36
C GLN A 110 1.31 -21.77 1.95
N TYR A 111 1.40 -21.50 0.65
CA TYR A 111 1.70 -20.17 0.14
C TYR A 111 0.68 -19.13 0.61
N ARG A 112 -0.62 -19.46 0.53
CA ARG A 112 -1.70 -18.59 1.02
C ARG A 112 -1.57 -18.28 2.51
N GLN A 113 -1.22 -19.28 3.33
CA GLN A 113 -1.02 -19.05 4.75
C GLN A 113 0.21 -18.16 5.00
N ALA A 114 1.34 -18.44 4.35
CA ALA A 114 2.55 -17.63 4.47
C ALA A 114 2.31 -16.16 4.07
N LEU A 115 1.46 -15.90 3.06
CA LEU A 115 1.04 -14.55 2.70
C LEU A 115 0.28 -13.84 3.83
N ARG A 116 -0.57 -14.53 4.58
CA ARG A 116 -1.29 -13.94 5.73
C ARG A 116 -0.34 -13.59 6.87
N ASP A 117 0.69 -14.41 7.06
CA ASP A 117 1.65 -14.25 8.15
C ASP A 117 2.68 -13.14 7.88
N VAL A 118 2.70 -12.57 6.66
CA VAL A 118 3.60 -11.46 6.27
C VAL A 118 3.54 -10.29 7.24
N THR A 119 2.36 -9.89 7.73
CA THR A 119 2.23 -8.74 8.63
C THR A 119 2.78 -9.00 10.03
N SER A 120 3.12 -10.24 10.34
CA SER A 120 3.75 -10.65 11.61
C SER A 120 5.26 -10.88 11.45
N GLN A 121 5.82 -10.72 10.25
CA GLN A 121 7.25 -10.85 10.05
C GLN A 121 8.01 -9.70 10.74
N PRO A 122 9.25 -9.97 11.19
CA PRO A 122 10.18 -8.91 11.57
C PRO A 122 10.36 -7.91 10.43
N SER A 123 10.61 -6.65 10.78
CA SER A 123 10.87 -5.56 9.82
C SER A 123 9.71 -5.18 8.88
N PHE A 124 8.51 -5.76 9.05
CA PHE A 124 7.29 -5.23 8.44
C PHE A 124 7.06 -3.77 8.91
N PRO A 125 6.69 -2.82 8.03
CA PRO A 125 6.35 -3.00 6.61
C PRO A 125 7.49 -2.77 5.60
N PHE A 126 8.70 -2.40 6.05
CA PHE A 126 9.72 -1.88 5.13
C PHE A 126 10.64 -2.95 4.53
N ASP A 127 11.11 -3.89 5.33
CA ASP A 127 12.19 -4.83 4.94
C ASP A 127 11.81 -6.30 5.19
N PHE A 128 10.53 -6.64 5.01
CA PHE A 128 10.04 -8.01 5.12
C PHE A 128 10.18 -8.76 3.78
N THR A 129 10.08 -10.08 3.80
CA THR A 129 10.19 -10.90 2.58
C THR A 129 8.85 -11.52 2.20
N TRP A 130 8.47 -11.35 0.94
CA TRP A 130 7.32 -12.05 0.38
C TRP A 130 7.63 -13.55 0.23
N PRO A 131 6.69 -14.45 0.61
CA PRO A 131 6.85 -15.87 0.29
C PRO A 131 6.93 -16.07 -1.23
N ALA A 132 7.74 -17.05 -1.64
CA ALA A 132 7.85 -17.42 -3.05
C ALA A 132 6.57 -18.11 -3.52
N MET A 133 6.10 -17.75 -4.72
CA MET A 133 4.99 -18.46 -5.35
C MET A 133 5.42 -19.89 -5.68
N PRO A 134 4.62 -20.92 -5.35
CA PRO A 134 4.97 -22.30 -5.66
C PRO A 134 4.87 -22.54 -7.17
N THR A 135 5.81 -23.31 -7.71
CA THR A 135 5.69 -23.88 -9.05
C THR A 135 4.69 -25.03 -9.00
N ILE A 136 3.54 -24.85 -9.62
CA ILE A 136 2.50 -25.86 -9.74
C ILE A 136 2.62 -26.48 -11.14
N LYS A 137 2.44 -27.79 -11.25
CA LYS A 137 2.44 -28.46 -12.55
C LYS A 137 1.25 -27.95 -13.35
N ASP A 138 1.52 -27.26 -14.45
CA ASP A 138 0.46 -26.95 -15.40
C ASP A 138 0.00 -28.26 -16.06
N ALA A 139 -1.32 -28.43 -16.20
CA ALA A 139 -1.93 -29.62 -16.78
C ALA A 139 -1.77 -29.70 -18.32
N THR A 140 -0.60 -29.31 -18.86
CA THR A 140 -0.35 -29.19 -20.32
C THR A 140 0.96 -29.79 -20.81
N ASP A 141 1.55 -30.77 -20.11
CA ASP A 141 2.59 -31.61 -20.72
C ASP A 141 2.01 -32.99 -21.06
N PRO A 142 1.60 -33.25 -22.32
CA PRO A 142 1.32 -34.60 -22.76
C PRO A 142 2.64 -35.36 -22.91
N VAL A 143 2.72 -36.53 -22.26
CA VAL A 143 3.75 -37.55 -22.49
C VAL A 143 3.48 -38.23 -23.84
#